data_AF-A0A7S2N354-F1
#
_entry.id   AF-A0A7S2N354-F1
#
_cell.length_a   1.000
_cell.length_b   1.000
_cell.length_c   1.000
_cell.angle_alpha   90.00
_cell.angle_beta   90.00
_cell.angle_gamma   90.00
#
_symmetry.space_group_name_H-M   'P 1'
#
loop_
_entity.id
_entity.type
_entity.pdbx_description
1 polymer ?
#
loop_
_entity_poly.entity_id
_entity_poly.type
_entity_poly.pdbx_seq_one_letter_code
_entity_poly.pdbx_strand_id
1 'polypeptide(L)'
;IAAASLRRIDDFGPQAVANTAWSCAALLWADPPLLDALSAASLGRLPQFSQQHLANTVWSYAKLERADLPLLAAISEEAITRIADFGPQGLANTAWAFAGLLVEDTPLLE
;
A
#
# COMPACT_ATOMS: atom_id res chain seq x y z
N ILE A 1 -10.29 10.02 -14.52
CA ILE A 1 -9.65 8.69 -14.33
C ILE A 1 -10.05 8.10 -12.98
N ALA A 2 -9.90 8.80 -11.85
CA ALA A 2 -10.41 8.34 -10.54
C ALA A 2 -11.84 7.79 -10.57
N ALA A 3 -12.82 8.57 -11.05
CA ALA A 3 -14.22 8.13 -11.13
C ALA A 3 -14.46 6.93 -12.07
N ALA A 4 -13.54 6.63 -12.99
CA ALA A 4 -13.60 5.43 -13.82
C ALA A 4 -12.93 4.24 -13.11
N SER A 5 -11.80 4.46 -12.42
CA SER A 5 -11.12 3.47 -11.59
C SER A 5 -12.00 3.00 -10.44
N LEU A 6 -12.68 3.91 -9.74
CA LEU A 6 -13.66 3.62 -8.68
C LEU A 6 -14.78 2.69 -9.17
N ARG A 7 -15.32 2.94 -10.35
CA ARG A 7 -16.42 2.14 -10.94
C ARG A 7 -15.98 0.75 -11.41
N ARG A 8 -14.67 0.51 -11.53
CA ARG A 8 -14.09 -0.71 -12.10
C ARG A 8 -13.09 -1.36 -11.16
N ILE A 9 -13.08 -0.98 -9.88
CA ILE A 9 -12.09 -1.44 -8.92
C ILE A 9 -12.15 -2.96 -8.73
N ASP A 10 -13.33 -3.54 -8.93
CA ASP A 10 -13.52 -4.99 -8.87
C ASP A 10 -12.89 -5.74 -10.05
N ASP A 11 -12.73 -5.08 -11.21
CA ASP A 11 -12.01 -5.62 -12.37
C ASP A 11 -10.49 -5.65 -12.14
N PHE A 12 -9.99 -4.95 -11.10
CA PHE A 12 -8.55 -4.81 -10.91
C PHE A 12 -7.97 -6.07 -10.27
N GLY A 13 -6.96 -6.63 -10.93
CA GLY A 13 -6.07 -7.61 -10.31
C GLY A 13 -5.13 -6.97 -9.28
N PRO A 14 -4.42 -7.79 -8.48
CA PRO A 14 -3.49 -7.34 -7.43
C PRO A 14 -2.50 -6.25 -7.89
N GLN A 15 -1.90 -6.47 -9.06
CA GLN A 15 -0.94 -5.53 -9.65
C GLN A 15 -1.58 -4.18 -10.00
N ALA A 16 -2.79 -4.20 -10.54
CA ALA A 16 -3.50 -2.97 -10.92
C ALA A 16 -3.89 -2.15 -9.69
N VAL A 17 -4.31 -2.81 -8.60
CA VAL A 17 -4.58 -2.15 -7.30
C VAL A 17 -3.30 -1.48 -6.77
N ALA A 18 -2.22 -2.23 -6.62
CA ALA A 18 -0.96 -1.70 -6.08
C ALA A 18 -0.36 -0.59 -6.95
N ASN A 19 -0.39 -0.73 -8.28
CA ASN A 19 0.13 0.28 -9.21
C ASN A 19 -0.71 1.56 -9.23
N THR A 20 -2.03 1.45 -9.00
CA THR A 20 -2.89 2.64 -8.92
C THR A 20 -2.61 3.42 -7.64
N ALA A 21 -2.48 2.74 -6.49
CA ALA A 21 -2.05 3.38 -5.25
C ALA A 21 -0.68 4.06 -5.41
N TRP A 22 0.29 3.34 -6.01
CA TRP A 22 1.62 3.88 -6.27
C TRP A 22 1.60 5.10 -7.18
N SER A 23 0.77 5.07 -8.23
CA SER A 23 0.64 6.20 -9.16
C SER A 23 0.02 7.42 -8.48
N CYS A 24 -0.97 7.24 -7.60
CA CYS A 24 -1.54 8.33 -6.81
C CYS A 24 -0.47 8.98 -5.91
N ALA A 25 0.32 8.16 -5.20
CA ALA A 25 1.41 8.63 -4.35
C ALA A 25 2.56 9.29 -5.13
N ALA A 26 2.94 8.72 -6.28
CA ALA A 26 3.98 9.28 -7.14
C ALA A 26 3.60 10.67 -7.68
N LEU A 27 2.31 10.91 -7.91
CA LEU A 27 1.77 12.20 -8.36
C LEU A 27 1.42 13.15 -7.21
N LEU A 28 1.62 12.74 -5.95
CA LEU A 28 1.14 13.47 -4.76
C LEU A 28 -0.35 13.82 -4.85
N TRP A 29 -1.13 12.93 -5.47
CA TRP A 29 -2.54 13.13 -5.72
C TRP A 29 -3.35 12.27 -4.75
N ALA A 30 -3.86 12.92 -3.71
CA ALA A 30 -4.77 12.32 -2.75
C ALA A 30 -6.23 12.48 -3.22
N ASP A 31 -6.85 11.37 -3.63
CA ASP A 31 -8.30 11.24 -3.84
C ASP A 31 -8.83 10.29 -2.76
N PRO A 32 -9.38 10.80 -1.64
CA PRO A 32 -9.73 9.95 -0.51
C PRO A 32 -10.68 8.80 -0.86
N PRO A 33 -11.79 9.02 -1.61
CA PRO A 33 -12.65 7.94 -2.07
C PRO A 33 -11.93 6.85 -2.89
N LEU A 34 -11.04 7.24 -3.80
CA LEU A 34 -10.28 6.26 -4.59
C LEU A 34 -9.34 5.44 -3.71
N LEU A 35 -8.65 6.10 -2.77
CA LEU A 35 -7.75 5.44 -1.83
C LEU A 35 -8.52 4.51 -0.88
N ASP A 36 -9.69 4.89 -0.37
CA ASP A 36 -10.58 3.99 0.39
C ASP A 36 -10.95 2.74 -0.42
N ALA A 37 -11.31 2.91 -1.69
CA ALA A 37 -11.64 1.80 -2.57
C ALA A 37 -10.42 0.89 -2.83
N LEU A 38 -9.23 1.47 -3.01
CA LEU A 38 -7.98 0.71 -3.19
C LEU A 38 -7.61 -0.06 -1.91
N SER A 39 -7.84 0.52 -0.74
CA SER A 39 -7.63 -0.13 0.56
C SER A 39 -8.53 -1.35 0.70
N ALA A 40 -9.84 -1.16 0.53
CA ALA A 40 -10.82 -2.24 0.59
C ALA A 40 -10.51 -3.34 -0.44
N ALA A 41 -10.15 -2.96 -1.67
CA ALA A 41 -9.78 -3.91 -2.71
C ALA A 41 -8.49 -4.69 -2.40
N SER A 42 -7.53 -4.04 -1.74
CA SER A 42 -6.26 -4.66 -1.31
C SER A 42 -6.52 -5.70 -0.23
N LEU A 43 -7.29 -5.36 0.81
CA LEU A 43 -7.63 -6.27 1.93
C LEU A 43 -8.19 -7.61 1.44
N GLY A 44 -9.10 -7.59 0.46
CA GLY A 44 -9.68 -8.81 -0.11
C GLY A 44 -8.74 -9.62 -1.02
N ARG A 45 -7.55 -9.09 -1.34
CA ARG A 45 -6.63 -9.64 -2.35
C ARG A 45 -5.20 -9.85 -1.82
N LEU A 46 -4.90 -9.54 -0.56
CA LEU A 46 -3.55 -9.62 0.02
C LEU A 46 -2.82 -10.96 -0.25
N PRO A 47 -3.47 -12.14 -0.16
CA PRO A 47 -2.80 -13.41 -0.46
C PRO A 47 -2.28 -13.52 -1.90
N GLN A 48 -2.82 -12.72 -2.82
CA GLN A 48 -2.44 -12.68 -4.23
C GLN A 48 -1.38 -11.61 -4.52
N PHE A 49 -1.02 -10.79 -3.53
CA PHE A 49 0.00 -9.76 -3.69
C PHE A 49 1.38 -10.40 -3.75
N SER A 50 2.24 -9.86 -4.62
CA SER A 50 3.67 -10.11 -4.58
C SER A 50 4.30 -9.24 -3.49
N GLN A 51 5.54 -9.55 -3.13
CA GLN A 51 6.34 -8.74 -2.19
C GLN A 51 6.41 -7.27 -2.62
N GLN A 52 6.53 -7.04 -3.93
CA GLN A 52 6.54 -5.70 -4.50
C GLN A 52 5.17 -5.03 -4.41
N HIS A 53 4.07 -5.76 -4.60
CA HIS A 53 2.73 -5.18 -4.45
C HIS A 53 2.47 -4.74 -3.01
N LEU A 54 2.89 -5.54 -2.02
CA LEU A 54 2.80 -5.19 -0.60
C LEU A 54 3.61 -3.92 -0.30
N ALA A 55 4.90 -3.90 -0.67
CA ALA A 55 5.77 -2.76 -0.44
C ALA A 55 5.28 -1.48 -1.15
N ASN A 56 4.85 -1.57 -2.42
CA ASN A 56 4.31 -0.44 -3.15
C ASN A 56 3.05 0.12 -2.47
N THR A 57 2.17 -0.76 -1.99
CA THR A 57 0.93 -0.32 -1.32
C THR A 57 1.27 0.41 -0.02
N VAL A 58 2.10 -0.17 0.86
CA VAL A 58 2.54 0.51 2.10
C VAL A 58 3.18 1.85 1.81
N TRP A 59 4.14 1.90 0.88
CA TRP A 59 4.83 3.14 0.52
C TRP A 59 3.88 4.20 -0.02
N SER A 60 2.85 3.81 -0.75
CA SER A 60 1.88 4.75 -1.31
C SER A 60 1.06 5.44 -0.22
N TYR A 61 0.61 4.67 0.77
CA TYR A 61 -0.16 5.20 1.89
C TYR A 61 0.73 6.01 2.83
N ALA A 62 1.99 5.59 3.02
CA ALA A 62 3.02 6.36 3.70
C ALA A 62 3.18 7.74 3.06
N LYS A 63 3.59 7.78 1.80
CA LYS A 63 3.91 9.01 1.07
C LYS A 63 2.73 9.99 0.91
N LEU A 64 1.50 9.49 0.98
CA LEU A 64 0.29 10.33 0.96
C LEU A 64 -0.15 10.77 2.37
N GLU A 65 0.67 10.51 3.39
CA GLU A 65 0.40 10.77 4.80
C GLU A 65 -0.95 10.19 5.26
N ARG A 66 -1.33 9.04 4.69
CA ARG A 66 -2.62 8.37 4.93
C ARG A 66 -2.42 7.16 5.83
N ALA A 67 -2.69 7.35 7.11
CA ALA A 67 -2.67 6.28 8.12
C ALA A 67 -3.90 5.35 8.02
N ASP A 68 -3.96 4.51 6.99
CA ASP A 68 -4.92 3.40 6.90
C ASP A 68 -4.45 2.21 7.77
N LEU A 69 -4.60 2.35 9.09
CA LEU A 69 -4.10 1.37 10.05
C LEU A 69 -4.58 -0.06 9.80
N PRO A 70 -5.88 -0.32 9.45
CA PRO A 70 -6.33 -1.67 9.11
C PRO A 70 -5.58 -2.28 7.92
N LEU A 71 -5.39 -1.51 6.84
CA LEU A 71 -4.64 -1.98 5.67
C LEU A 71 -3.17 -2.26 6.02
N LEU A 72 -2.53 -1.35 6.74
CA LEU A 72 -1.12 -1.45 7.12
C LEU A 72 -0.85 -2.65 8.05
N ALA A 73 -1.74 -2.89 9.02
CA ALA A 73 -1.68 -4.06 9.89
C ALA A 73 -1.83 -5.35 9.09
N ALA A 74 -2.83 -5.43 8.19
CA ALA A 74 -3.07 -6.61 7.38
C ALA A 74 -1.90 -6.91 6.42
N ILE A 75 -1.28 -5.89 5.82
CA ILE A 75 -0.07 -6.06 5.00
C ILE A 75 1.10 -6.56 5.86
N SER A 76 1.25 -6.05 7.08
CA SER A 76 2.31 -6.50 8.00
C SER A 76 2.15 -7.98 8.35
N GLU A 77 0.94 -8.40 8.71
CA GLU A 77 0.62 -9.80 9.03
C GLU A 77 0.87 -10.73 7.84
N GLU A 78 0.44 -10.33 6.64
CA GLU A 78 0.67 -11.08 5.40
C GLU A 78 2.17 -11.20 5.09
N ALA A 79 2.94 -10.12 5.24
CA ALA A 79 4.38 -10.13 5.01
C ALA A 79 5.13 -11.00 6.04
N ILE A 80 4.73 -10.98 7.31
CA ILE A 80 5.29 -11.84 8.36
C ILE A 80 4.98 -13.31 8.07
N THR A 81 3.73 -13.61 7.70
CA THR A 81 3.29 -14.98 7.39
C THR A 81 4.11 -15.59 6.26
N ARG A 82 4.49 -14.77 5.28
CA ARG A 82 5.22 -15.20 4.08
C ARG A 82 6.69 -14.80 4.10
N ILE A 83 7.25 -14.44 5.25
CA ILE A 83 8.59 -13.85 5.33
C ILE A 83 9.69 -14.77 4.77
N ALA A 84 9.49 -16.10 4.84
CA ALA A 84 10.39 -17.09 4.26
C ALA A 84 10.41 -17.07 2.72
N ASP A 85 9.34 -16.61 2.08
CA ASP A 85 9.24 -16.47 0.63
C ASP A 85 9.88 -15.17 0.14
N PHE A 86 10.20 -14.24 1.05
CA PHE A 86 10.74 -12.94 0.67
C PHE A 86 12.20 -13.05 0.23
N GLY A 87 12.48 -12.52 -0.96
CA GLY A 87 13.86 -12.26 -1.35
C GLY A 87 14.42 -11.08 -0.54
N PRO A 88 15.76 -10.92 -0.47
CA PRO A 88 16.39 -9.81 0.25
C PRO A 88 15.84 -8.43 -0.16
N GLN A 89 15.57 -8.23 -1.45
CA GLN A 89 14.99 -6.99 -1.97
C GLN A 89 13.54 -6.77 -1.50
N GLY A 90 12.72 -7.83 -1.45
CA GLY A 90 11.35 -7.75 -0.96
C GLY A 90 11.29 -7.36 0.52
N LEU A 91 12.18 -7.93 1.33
CA LEU A 91 12.32 -7.58 2.76
C LEU A 91 12.73 -6.12 2.91
N ALA A 92 13.79 -5.70 2.22
CA ALA A 92 14.31 -4.34 2.32
C ALA A 92 13.26 -3.30 1.89
N ASN A 93 12.55 -3.52 0.79
CA ASN A 93 11.53 -2.59 0.30
C ASN A 93 10.34 -2.49 1.25
N THR A 94 9.90 -3.62 1.81
CA THR A 94 8.79 -3.64 2.77
C THR A 94 9.18 -2.93 4.05
N ALA A 95 10.35 -3.23 4.62
CA ALA A 95 10.87 -2.57 5.81
C ALA A 95 11.05 -1.07 5.61
N TRP A 96 11.60 -0.65 4.47
CA TRP A 96 11.77 0.78 4.14
C TRP A 96 10.42 1.50 4.01
N ALA A 97 9.42 0.86 3.39
CA ALA A 97 8.08 1.44 3.26
C ALA A 97 7.41 1.65 4.63
N PHE A 98 7.55 0.70 5.56
CA PHE A 98 7.07 0.87 6.94
C PHE A 98 7.87 1.90 7.74
N ALA A 99 9.18 2.00 7.51
CA ALA A 99 10.00 3.03 8.15
C ALA A 99 9.57 4.44 7.71
N GLY A 100 9.16 4.63 6.44
CA GLY A 100 8.61 5.90 5.96
C GLY A 100 7.41 6.39 6.79
N LEU A 101 6.48 5.49 7.12
CA LEU A 101 5.31 5.80 7.97
C LEU A 101 5.71 6.28 9.37
N LEU A 102 6.71 5.63 9.98
CA LEU A 102 7.17 5.97 11.33
C LEU A 102 7.95 7.29 11.39
N VAL A 103 8.63 7.66 10.29
CA VAL A 103 9.43 8.89 10.21
C VAL A 103 8.56 10.12 9.93
N GLU A 104 7.45 9.98 9.20
CA GLU A 104 6.53 11.09 8.94
C GLU A 104 5.63 11.45 10.15
N ASP A 105 5.55 10.59 11.16
CA ASP A 105 4.88 10.86 12.45
C ASP A 105 5.81 11.68 13.39
N THR A 106 6.37 12.79 12.89
CA THR A 106 7.36 13.62 13.58
C THR A 106 6.85 15.00 14.03
N PRO A 107 5.94 15.05 15.01
CA PRO A 107 6.12 15.94 16.16
C PRO A 107 7.36 15.54 17.00
N LEU A 108 7.97 14.39 16.72
CA LEU A 108 9.15 13.82 17.40
C LEU A 108 10.51 14.36 16.89
N LEU A 109 10.54 15.38 16.04
CA LEU A 109 11.77 16.08 15.61
C LEU A 109 11.79 17.57 15.98
N GLU A 110 10.93 18.01 16.92
CA GLU A 110 11.13 19.26 17.68
C GLU A 110 11.73 18.96 19.07
#